data_AF-A0A1G5XKE4-F1
#
_entry.id   AF-A0A1G5XKE4-F1
#
_cell.length_a   1.000
_cell.length_b   1.000
_cell.length_c   1.000
_cell.angle_alpha   90.00
_cell.angle_beta   90.00
_cell.angle_gamma   90.00
#
_symmetry.space_group_name_H-M   'P 1'
#
loop_
_entity.id
_entity.type
_entity.pdbx_description
1 polymer ?
#
loop_
_entity_poly.entity_id
_entity_poly.type
_entity_poly.pdbx_seq_one_letter_code
_entity_poly.pdbx_strand_id
1 'polypeptide(L)'
;MKREENTNETPTTTGTCKFCGQSRTIKTVGEVTQQEADEIATDECDCEEAKKHHNRECKIKKANEWAKLRFENTPNVLQIFSIAFRDVTNHDVESVTIKEGDWTHKVFLNSDGYLTVKSGKKVDEEVDFA
;
A
#
# COMPACT_ATOMS: atom_id res chain seq x y z
N MET A 1 -55.03 -1.79 12.25
CA MET A 1 -54.35 -2.68 11.27
C MET A 1 -52.96 -2.08 11.05
N LYS A 2 -51.92 -2.48 11.81
CA LYS A 2 -50.87 -3.46 11.43
C LYS A 2 -50.36 -3.23 9.99
N ARG A 3 -49.10 -2.96 9.68
CA ARG A 3 -47.81 -2.92 10.40
C ARG A 3 -46.87 -2.00 9.60
N GLU A 4 -45.94 -1.33 10.28
CA GLU A 4 -44.81 -0.62 9.69
C GLU A 4 -43.85 -1.62 9.02
N GLU A 5 -43.61 -1.48 7.72
CA GLU A 5 -42.52 -2.19 7.02
C GLU A 5 -41.36 -1.22 6.86
N ASN A 6 -40.42 -1.32 7.80
CA ASN A 6 -39.18 -0.57 7.81
C ASN A 6 -38.07 -1.50 7.32
N THR A 7 -37.96 -1.69 6.00
CA THR A 7 -36.94 -2.55 5.37
C THR A 7 -35.66 -1.76 5.13
N ASN A 8 -34.90 -1.50 6.19
CA ASN A 8 -33.47 -1.16 6.10
C ASN A 8 -32.65 -2.42 5.75
N GLU A 9 -33.01 -3.10 4.67
CA GLU A 9 -32.27 -4.26 4.17
C GLU A 9 -31.15 -3.74 3.28
N THR A 10 -29.95 -3.61 3.85
CA THR A 10 -28.76 -3.36 3.03
C THR A 10 -28.56 -4.57 2.12
N PRO A 11 -28.48 -4.38 0.79
CA PRO A 11 -28.24 -5.50 -0.12
C PRO A 11 -26.96 -6.22 0.32
N THR A 12 -27.02 -7.55 0.38
CA THR A 12 -25.87 -8.38 0.74
C THR A 12 -25.49 -9.23 -0.45
N THR A 13 -24.20 -9.33 -0.72
CA THR A 13 -23.63 -10.16 -1.79
C THR A 13 -22.62 -11.10 -1.17
N THR A 14 -22.33 -12.21 -1.84
CA THR A 14 -21.26 -13.13 -1.43
C THR A 14 -20.03 -12.89 -2.27
N GLY A 15 -18.93 -12.53 -1.63
CA GLY A 15 -17.61 -12.49 -2.26
C GLY A 15 -16.76 -13.66 -1.80
N THR A 16 -15.70 -13.97 -2.55
CA THR A 16 -14.76 -15.04 -2.25
C THR A 16 -13.36 -14.47 -2.08
N CYS A 17 -12.70 -14.79 -0.95
CA CYS A 17 -11.31 -14.40 -0.75
C CYS A 17 -10.41 -15.03 -1.81
N LYS A 18 -9.65 -14.20 -2.54
CA LYS A 18 -8.72 -14.66 -3.60
C LYS A 18 -7.56 -15.52 -3.10
N PHE A 19 -7.28 -15.49 -1.80
CA PHE A 19 -6.17 -16.24 -1.20
C PHE A 19 -6.57 -17.61 -0.66
N CYS A 20 -7.61 -17.66 0.19
CA CYS A 20 -8.03 -18.92 0.84
C CYS A 20 -9.28 -19.55 0.21
N GLY A 21 -9.96 -18.86 -0.72
CA GLY A 21 -11.18 -19.34 -1.36
C GLY A 21 -12.41 -19.35 -0.45
N GLN A 22 -12.33 -18.79 0.75
CA GLN A 22 -13.48 -18.73 1.66
C GLN A 22 -14.46 -17.65 1.20
N SER A 23 -15.73 -18.04 1.07
CA SER A 23 -16.81 -17.11 0.78
C SER A 23 -17.21 -16.33 2.03
N ARG A 24 -17.48 -15.04 1.87
CA ARG A 24 -17.96 -14.14 2.92
C ARG A 24 -19.17 -13.34 2.41
N THR A 25 -20.15 -13.17 3.29
CA THR A 25 -21.27 -12.28 3.04
C THR A 25 -20.86 -10.85 3.32
N ILE A 26 -20.83 -10.03 2.28
CA ILE A 26 -20.49 -8.61 2.34
C ILE A 26 -21.75 -7.76 2.26
N LYS A 27 -21.77 -6.65 3.00
CA LYS A 27 -22.84 -5.65 2.89
C LYS A 27 -22.45 -4.67 1.79
N THR A 28 -23.30 -4.52 0.79
CA THR A 28 -23.04 -3.65 -0.35
C THR A 28 -23.96 -2.44 -0.32
N VAL A 29 -23.51 -1.34 -0.90
CA VAL A 29 -24.35 -0.16 -1.13
C VAL A 29 -24.55 -0.07 -2.63
N GLY A 30 -25.65 -0.67 -3.11
CA GLY A 30 -25.96 -0.77 -4.54
C GLY A 30 -25.47 -2.06 -5.18
N GLU A 31 -25.56 -2.10 -6.51
CA GLU A 31 -25.06 -3.19 -7.35
C GLU A 31 -23.53 -3.15 -7.40
N VAL A 32 -22.89 -4.21 -6.93
CA VAL A 32 -21.45 -4.42 -7.06
C VAL A 32 -21.21 -5.59 -8.00
N THR A 33 -20.11 -5.54 -8.73
CA THR A 33 -19.66 -6.66 -9.55
C THR A 33 -19.15 -7.81 -8.67
N GLN A 34 -19.12 -9.03 -9.19
CA GLN A 34 -18.53 -10.17 -8.46
C GLN A 34 -17.05 -9.93 -8.13
N GLN A 35 -16.32 -9.24 -9.02
CA GLN A 35 -14.92 -8.90 -8.77
C GLN A 35 -14.77 -7.96 -7.57
N GLU A 36 -15.56 -6.89 -7.50
CA GLU A 36 -15.55 -5.99 -6.34
C GLU A 36 -15.98 -6.72 -5.07
N ALA A 37 -16.94 -7.65 -5.17
CA ALA A 37 -17.35 -8.46 -4.04
C ALA A 37 -16.22 -9.36 -3.52
N ASP A 38 -15.47 -10.00 -4.42
CA ASP A 38 -14.32 -10.84 -4.10
C ASP A 38 -13.16 -10.03 -3.51
N GLU A 39 -12.96 -8.79 -3.99
CA GLU A 39 -11.97 -7.86 -3.43
C GLU A 39 -12.34 -7.45 -2.00
N ILE A 40 -13.60 -7.07 -1.75
CA ILE A 40 -14.08 -6.75 -0.39
C ILE A 40 -13.98 -7.98 0.52
N ALA A 41 -14.38 -9.15 0.05
CA ALA A 41 -14.28 -10.39 0.81
C ALA A 41 -12.83 -10.77 1.11
N THR A 42 -11.90 -10.43 0.22
CA THR A 42 -10.46 -10.61 0.43
C THR A 42 -9.94 -9.65 1.49
N ASP A 43 -10.31 -8.38 1.41
CA ASP A 43 -9.86 -7.33 2.34
C ASP A 43 -10.41 -7.53 3.76
N GLU A 44 -11.63 -8.04 3.89
CA GLU A 44 -12.22 -8.40 5.18
C GLU A 44 -11.77 -9.77 5.69
N CYS A 45 -11.03 -10.56 4.89
CA CYS A 45 -10.67 -11.93 5.27
C CYS A 45 -9.62 -12.00 6.37
N ASP A 46 -9.83 -12.89 7.34
CA ASP A 46 -8.90 -13.11 8.46
C ASP A 46 -7.84 -14.20 8.20
N CYS A 47 -7.75 -14.72 6.97
CA CYS A 47 -6.72 -15.68 6.63
C CYS A 47 -5.32 -15.04 6.66
N GLU A 48 -4.29 -15.84 6.90
CA GLU A 48 -2.92 -15.33 7.10
C GLU A 48 -2.40 -14.60 5.85
N GLU A 49 -2.73 -15.08 4.66
CA GLU A 49 -2.37 -14.46 3.38
C GLU A 49 -3.06 -13.10 3.19
N ALA A 50 -4.36 -13.00 3.50
CA ALA A 50 -5.09 -11.73 3.43
C ALA A 50 -4.54 -10.72 4.44
N LYS A 51 -4.26 -11.14 5.68
CA LYS A 51 -3.62 -10.29 6.69
C LYS A 51 -2.24 -9.81 6.24
N LYS A 52 -1.42 -10.69 5.63
CA LYS A 52 -0.12 -10.31 5.07
C LYS A 52 -0.27 -9.31 3.94
N HIS A 53 -1.21 -9.52 3.02
CA HIS A 53 -1.53 -8.59 1.94
C HIS A 53 -1.96 -7.22 2.50
N HIS A 54 -2.93 -7.18 3.41
CA HIS A 54 -3.39 -5.95 4.04
C HIS A 54 -2.26 -5.19 4.75
N ASN A 55 -1.42 -5.92 5.50
CA ASN A 55 -0.26 -5.32 6.17
C ASN A 55 0.75 -4.73 5.17
N ARG A 56 0.98 -5.38 4.02
CA ARG A 56 1.85 -4.85 2.95
C ARG A 56 1.26 -3.59 2.34
N GLU A 57 -0.01 -3.62 1.94
CA GLU A 57 -0.70 -2.47 1.35
C GLU A 57 -0.74 -1.28 2.32
N CYS A 58 -0.98 -1.52 3.61
CA CYS A 58 -0.95 -0.49 4.64
C CYS A 58 0.44 0.16 4.78
N LYS A 59 1.52 -0.64 4.72
CA LYS A 59 2.91 -0.12 4.71
C LYS A 59 3.17 0.74 3.47
N ILE A 60 2.80 0.25 2.29
CA ILE A 60 2.99 0.96 1.02
C ILE A 60 2.21 2.27 1.03
N LYS A 61 0.95 2.27 1.49
CA LYS A 61 0.11 3.47 1.56
C LYS A 61 0.72 4.55 2.45
N LYS A 62 1.13 4.19 3.67
CA LYS A 62 1.78 5.14 4.61
C LYS A 62 3.08 5.70 4.04
N ALA A 63 3.88 4.86 3.38
CA ALA A 63 5.12 5.32 2.74
C ALA A 63 4.85 6.26 1.55
N ASN A 64 3.80 5.98 0.77
CA ASN A 64 3.38 6.88 -0.31
C ASN A 64 2.84 8.21 0.21
N GLU A 65 2.08 8.23 1.31
CA GLU A 65 1.63 9.47 1.96
C GLU A 65 2.83 10.33 2.41
N TRP A 66 3.82 9.70 3.05
CA TRP A 66 5.08 10.36 3.39
C TRP A 66 5.81 10.92 2.16
N ALA A 67 5.96 10.11 1.10
CA ALA A 67 6.67 10.52 -0.11
C ALA A 67 5.94 11.67 -0.84
N LYS A 68 4.60 11.65 -0.87
CA LYS A 68 3.80 12.76 -1.42
C LYS A 68 4.10 14.08 -0.71
N LEU A 69 4.15 14.07 0.62
CA LEU A 69 4.50 15.26 1.41
C LEU A 69 5.95 15.71 1.18
N ARG A 70 6.87 14.77 0.95
CA ARG A 70 8.30 15.07 0.80
C ARG A 70 8.71 15.51 -0.61
N PHE A 71 8.02 15.01 -1.63
CA PHE A 71 8.35 15.16 -3.06
C PHE A 71 7.19 15.75 -3.86
N GLU A 72 6.34 16.56 -3.22
CA GLU A 72 5.16 17.19 -3.83
C GLU A 72 5.50 17.92 -5.14
N ASN A 73 6.66 18.59 -5.17
CA ASN A 73 7.12 19.36 -6.32
C ASN A 73 7.93 18.56 -7.35
N THR A 74 8.18 17.27 -7.09
CA THR A 74 8.99 16.39 -7.96
C THR A 74 8.22 15.11 -8.30
N PRO A 75 7.17 15.18 -9.15
CA PRO A 75 6.27 14.06 -9.41
C PRO A 75 6.97 12.82 -10.00
N ASN A 76 8.01 13.03 -10.81
CA ASN A 76 8.81 11.93 -11.35
C ASN A 76 9.59 11.20 -10.25
N VAL A 77 10.11 11.93 -9.25
CA VAL A 77 10.80 11.33 -8.09
C VAL A 77 9.79 10.58 -7.23
N LEU A 78 8.61 11.17 -6.99
CA LEU A 78 7.51 10.51 -6.28
C LEU A 78 7.15 9.16 -6.93
N GLN A 79 7.01 9.10 -8.26
CA GLN A 79 6.69 7.86 -8.97
C GLN A 79 7.76 6.78 -8.77
N ILE A 80 9.04 7.16 -8.80
CA ILE A 80 10.16 6.23 -8.55
C ILE A 80 10.06 5.65 -7.13
N PHE A 81 9.73 6.48 -6.13
CA PHE A 81 9.50 6.01 -4.76
C PHE A 81 8.29 5.08 -4.66
N SER A 82 7.17 5.37 -5.32
CA SER A 82 6.01 4.47 -5.31
C SER A 82 6.35 3.07 -5.83
N ILE A 83 7.13 3.00 -6.91
CA ILE A 83 7.62 1.72 -7.47
C ILE A 83 8.56 1.04 -6.46
N ALA A 84 9.55 1.77 -5.94
CA ALA A 84 10.51 1.24 -4.98
C ALA A 84 9.84 0.68 -3.71
N PHE A 85 8.84 1.36 -3.17
CA PHE A 85 8.11 0.89 -1.98
C PHE A 85 7.41 -0.44 -2.24
N ARG A 86 6.76 -0.57 -3.40
CA ARG A 86 6.04 -1.79 -3.76
C ARG A 86 7.01 -2.95 -3.92
N ASP A 87 8.03 -2.76 -4.76
CA ASP A 87 8.94 -3.86 -5.13
C ASP A 87 9.78 -4.32 -3.92
N VAL A 88 10.19 -3.39 -3.04
CA VAL A 88 10.86 -3.72 -1.77
C VAL A 88 9.92 -4.45 -0.80
N THR A 89 8.67 -3.99 -0.66
CA THR A 89 7.71 -4.62 0.25
C THR A 89 7.27 -6.02 -0.21
N ASN A 90 7.28 -6.24 -1.53
CA ASN A 90 7.01 -7.54 -2.13
C ASN A 90 8.20 -8.50 -2.08
N HIS A 91 9.38 -8.02 -1.66
CA HIS A 91 10.65 -8.74 -1.73
C HIS A 91 11.10 -9.08 -3.16
N ASP A 92 10.62 -8.34 -4.16
CA ASP A 92 11.10 -8.45 -5.55
C ASP A 92 12.52 -7.86 -5.68
N VAL A 93 12.83 -6.86 -4.83
CA VAL A 93 14.16 -6.26 -4.70
C VAL A 93 14.50 -6.05 -3.22
N GLU A 94 15.77 -6.24 -2.85
CA GLU A 94 16.23 -6.09 -1.47
C GLU A 94 16.27 -4.62 -1.03
N SER A 95 16.76 -3.74 -1.92
CA SER A 95 16.78 -2.30 -1.68
C SER A 95 16.86 -1.51 -2.99
N VAL A 96 16.40 -0.27 -2.96
CA VAL A 96 16.51 0.69 -4.06
C VAL A 96 17.24 1.93 -3.56
N THR A 97 18.25 2.38 -4.32
CA THR A 97 18.96 3.63 -4.02
C THR A 97 18.64 4.67 -5.09
N ILE A 98 18.12 5.81 -4.66
CA ILE A 98 17.66 6.91 -5.52
C ILE A 98 18.55 8.13 -5.23
N LYS A 99 19.16 8.70 -6.27
CA LYS A 99 19.94 9.94 -6.18
C LYS A 99 19.10 11.09 -6.72
N GLU A 100 18.83 12.08 -5.87
CA GLU A 100 18.08 13.31 -6.18
C GLU A 100 18.97 14.52 -5.89
N GLY A 101 19.67 15.04 -6.89
CA GLY A 101 20.65 16.11 -6.70
C GLY A 101 21.72 15.71 -5.67
N ASP A 102 21.86 16.50 -4.61
CA ASP A 102 22.79 16.23 -3.50
C ASP A 102 22.29 15.15 -2.54
N TRP A 103 21.04 14.69 -2.68
CA TRP A 103 20.45 13.71 -1.79
C TRP A 103 20.61 12.29 -2.32
N THR A 104 20.96 11.38 -1.43
CA THR A 104 20.90 9.94 -1.66
C THR A 104 19.89 9.33 -0.70
N HIS A 105 18.88 8.65 -1.26
CA HIS A 105 17.84 7.95 -0.52
C HIS A 105 17.98 6.45 -0.74
N LYS A 106 18.01 5.67 0.33
CA LYS A 106 17.96 4.20 0.28
C LYS A 106 16.64 3.72 0.85
N VAL A 107 15.87 3.03 0.03
CA VAL A 107 14.62 2.35 0.40
C VAL A 107 14.92 0.87 0.63
N PHE A 108 14.55 0.33 1.78
CA PHE A 108 14.78 -1.08 2.15
C PHE A 108 13.83 -1.51 3.27
N LEU A 109 13.70 -2.83 3.46
CA LEU A 109 13.12 -3.39 4.69
C LEU A 109 14.23 -3.54 5.73
N ASN A 110 14.03 -3.01 6.94
CA ASN A 110 14.97 -3.23 8.03
C ASN A 110 14.82 -4.66 8.62
N SER A 111 15.70 -5.01 9.57
CA SER A 111 15.68 -6.33 10.25
C SER A 111 14.35 -6.66 10.93
N ASP A 112 13.61 -5.65 11.33
CA ASP A 112 12.32 -5.78 12.03
C ASP A 112 11.14 -5.80 11.04
N GLY A 113 11.41 -5.74 9.73
CA GLY A 113 10.40 -5.80 8.67
C GLY A 113 9.67 -4.48 8.40
N TYR A 114 10.18 -3.34 8.86
CA TYR A 114 9.65 -2.02 8.54
C TYR A 114 10.23 -1.50 7.22
N LEU A 115 9.35 -0.96 6.38
CA LEU A 115 9.74 -0.21 5.19
C LEU A 115 10.38 1.11 5.62
N THR A 116 11.66 1.26 5.30
CA THR A 116 12.52 2.33 5.79
C THR A 116 13.12 3.13 4.63
N VAL A 117 13.16 4.45 4.78
CA VAL A 117 13.88 5.36 3.87
C VAL A 117 15.02 6.01 4.64
N LYS A 118 16.25 5.66 4.32
CA LYS A 118 17.45 6.33 4.85
C LYS A 118 17.89 7.41 3.87
N SER A 119 17.86 8.66 4.28
CA SER A 119 18.26 9.81 3.45
C SER A 119 19.55 10.42 3.97
N GLY A 120 20.49 10.72 3.08
CA GLY A 120 21.72 11.44 3.38
C GLY A 120 22.00 12.50 2.33
N LYS A 121 22.56 13.63 2.74
CA LYS A 121 23.03 14.67 1.82
C LYS A 121 24.52 14.47 1.59
N LYS A 122 24.97 14.54 0.33
CA LYS A 122 26.39 14.65 0.00
C LYS A 122 26.93 15.94 0.59
N VAL A 123 28.06 15.83 1.27
CA VAL A 123 28.88 16.96 1.71
C VAL A 123 30.18 16.80 0.92
N ASP A 124 30.16 17.24 -0.33
CA ASP A 124 31.36 17.23 -1.16
C ASP A 124 32.14 18.51 -0.79
N GLU A 125 33.24 18.38 -0.04
CA GLU A 125 34.25 19.42 0.12
C GLU A 125 35.32 19.16 -0.94
N GLU A 126 35.18 19.83 -2.09
CA GLU A 126 36.11 19.75 -3.20
C GLU A 126 37.04 20.96 -3.10
N VAL A 127 38.26 20.74 -2.58
CA VAL A 127 39.31 21.77 -2.52
C VAL A 127 40.26 21.52 -3.67
N ASP A 128 40.04 22.25 -4.75
CA ASP A 128 40.97 22.28 -5.87
C ASP A 128 42.17 23.16 -5.51
N PHE A 129 43.35 22.55 -5.44
CA PHE A 129 44.61 23.27 -5.35
C PHE A 129 45.15 23.47 -6.77
N ALA A 130 45.42 24.73 -7.13
CA ALA A 130 45.98 25.13 -8.42
C ALA A 130 47.40 24.58 -8.65
#